data_AF-A0AAU0HS87-F1
#
_entry.id   AF-A0AAU0HS87-F1
#
_cell.length_a   1.000
_cell.length_b   1.000
_cell.length_c   1.000
_cell.angle_alpha   90.00
_cell.angle_beta   90.00
_cell.angle_gamma   90.00
#
_symmetry.space_group_name_H-M   'P 1'
#
loop_
_entity.id
_entity.type
_entity.pdbx_description
1 polymer ?
#
loop_
_entity_poly.entity_id
_entity_poly.type
_entity_poly.pdbx_seq_one_letter_code
_entity_poly.pdbx_strand_id
1 'polypeptide(L)'
;MSRDLDRATRNAEDDPEDAVTAACSTLEAVCRSIIVELGLELPAKKDVSALVRAVQEPLGLSPGRTDLPDLIASDIRKVLSGLTTATEGIGALRTHGGDAHGRERGHRRIDPRIARLAIHASSTIALFLIETWERKMQRALPEATEPTK
;
A
#
# COMPACT_ATOMS: atom_id res chain seq x y z
N MET A 1 6.62 12.68 -2.76
CA MET A 1 7.08 11.29 -2.49
C MET A 1 8.40 11.20 -1.74
N SER A 2 9.56 11.62 -2.28
CA SER A 2 10.86 11.50 -1.54
C SER A 2 10.88 12.27 -0.21
N ARG A 3 10.38 13.52 -0.17
CA ARG A 3 10.29 14.31 1.08
C ARG A 3 9.35 13.71 2.13
N ASP A 4 8.24 13.12 1.71
CA ASP A 4 7.27 12.50 2.62
C ASP A 4 7.80 11.17 3.18
N LEU A 5 8.55 10.42 2.37
CA LEU A 5 9.26 9.23 2.80
C LEU A 5 10.31 9.55 3.87
N ASP A 6 11.17 10.55 3.64
CA ASP A 6 12.20 10.94 4.60
C ASP A 6 11.60 11.48 5.92
N ARG A 7 10.42 12.09 5.86
CA ARG A 7 9.67 12.51 7.04
C ARG A 7 9.09 11.31 7.78
N ALA A 8 8.43 10.39 7.07
CA ALA A 8 7.84 9.19 7.65
C ALA A 8 8.91 8.30 8.32
N THR A 9 10.06 8.11 7.68
CA THR A 9 11.16 7.32 8.23
C THR A 9 11.76 7.91 9.51
N ARG A 10 11.79 9.25 9.63
CA ARG A 10 12.20 9.92 10.88
C ARG A 10 11.14 9.75 11.98
N ASN A 11 9.86 9.93 11.64
CA ASN A 11 8.76 9.72 12.59
C ASN A 11 8.72 8.29 13.16
N ALA A 12 9.22 7.29 12.42
CA ALA A 12 9.22 5.90 12.87
C ALA A 12 10.01 5.65 14.18
N GLU A 13 10.97 6.52 14.54
CA GLU A 13 11.71 6.42 15.80
C GLU A 13 10.91 6.95 17.00
N ASP A 14 10.09 7.97 16.75
CA ASP A 14 9.32 8.71 17.76
C ASP A 14 7.93 8.10 17.96
N ASP A 15 7.22 7.83 16.86
CA ASP A 15 5.89 7.24 16.82
C ASP A 15 5.78 6.19 15.67
N PRO A 16 6.20 4.94 15.92
CA PRO A 16 6.13 3.87 14.92
C PRO A 16 4.68 3.47 14.54
N GLU A 17 3.71 3.73 15.42
CA GLU A 17 2.28 3.44 15.17
C GLU A 17 1.70 4.44 14.16
N ASP A 18 2.02 5.72 14.33
CA ASP A 18 1.70 6.78 13.36
C ASP A 18 2.39 6.53 12.02
N ALA A 19 3.66 6.14 12.04
CA ALA A 19 4.43 5.83 10.83
C ALA A 19 3.81 4.66 10.02
N VAL A 20 3.33 3.60 10.69
CA VAL A 20 2.59 2.50 10.04
C VAL A 20 1.24 2.96 9.52
N THR A 21 0.56 3.85 10.25
CA THR A 21 -0.71 4.45 9.81
C THR A 21 -0.50 5.25 8.52
N ALA A 22 0.56 6.05 8.44
CA ALA A 22 0.93 6.80 7.25
C ALA A 22 1.27 5.89 6.05
N ALA A 23 2.01 4.81 6.29
CA ALA A 23 2.30 3.80 5.27
C ALA A 23 1.02 3.19 4.67
N CYS A 24 0.06 2.83 5.53
CA CYS A 24 -1.21 2.28 5.11
C CYS A 24 -2.08 3.30 4.35
N SER A 25 -2.20 4.53 4.88
CA SER A 25 -2.94 5.62 4.22
C SER A 25 -2.39 5.95 2.84
N THR A 26 -1.07 5.87 2.65
CA THR A 26 -0.42 6.07 1.35
C THR A 26 -0.89 5.03 0.32
N LEU A 27 -0.89 3.75 0.69
CA LEU A 27 -1.39 2.68 -0.18
C LEU A 27 -2.86 2.86 -0.51
N GLU A 28 -3.69 3.17 0.50
CA GLU A 28 -5.11 3.39 0.28
C GLU A 28 -5.38 4.57 -0.65
N ALA A 29 -4.67 5.69 -0.49
CA ALA A 29 -4.82 6.87 -1.34
C ALA A 29 -4.46 6.58 -2.79
N VAL A 30 -3.32 5.91 -3.03
CA VAL A 30 -2.89 5.51 -4.38
C VAL A 30 -3.89 4.55 -5.01
N CYS A 31 -4.33 3.52 -4.27
CA CYS A 31 -5.28 2.56 -4.82
C CYS A 31 -6.64 3.20 -5.13
N ARG A 32 -7.16 4.07 -4.26
CA ARG A 32 -8.40 4.82 -4.52
C ARG A 32 -8.26 5.70 -5.76
N SER A 33 -7.15 6.41 -5.91
CA SER A 33 -6.88 7.25 -7.09
C SER A 33 -6.90 6.41 -8.36
N ILE A 34 -6.21 5.26 -8.37
CA ILE A 34 -6.21 4.35 -9.52
C ILE A 34 -7.62 3.82 -9.82
N ILE A 35 -8.39 3.40 -8.81
CA ILE A 35 -9.77 2.89 -9.00
C ILE A 35 -10.66 3.97 -9.62
N VAL A 36 -10.60 5.20 -9.12
CA VAL A 36 -11.36 6.35 -9.63
C VAL A 36 -10.96 6.67 -11.07
N GLU A 37 -9.66 6.72 -11.36
CA GLU A 37 -9.16 7.03 -12.71
C GLU A 37 -9.45 5.92 -13.73
N LEU A 38 -9.66 4.69 -13.28
CA LEU A 38 -10.15 3.57 -14.10
C LEU A 38 -11.68 3.58 -14.28
N GLY A 39 -12.40 4.49 -13.61
CA GLY A 39 -13.87 4.55 -13.64
C GLY A 39 -14.54 3.36 -12.94
N LEU A 40 -13.86 2.74 -11.98
CA LEU A 40 -14.35 1.57 -11.25
C LEU A 40 -15.02 1.99 -9.93
N GLU A 41 -15.98 1.20 -9.46
CA GLU A 41 -16.57 1.39 -8.14
C GLU A 41 -15.58 1.00 -7.04
N LEU A 42 -15.57 1.77 -5.95
CA LEU A 42 -14.79 1.41 -4.76
C LEU A 42 -15.35 0.12 -4.14
N PRO A 43 -14.48 -0.78 -3.64
CA PRO A 43 -14.93 -1.98 -2.97
C PRO A 43 -15.75 -1.65 -1.71
N ALA A 44 -16.71 -2.53 -1.38
CA ALA A 44 -17.58 -2.37 -0.21
C ALA A 44 -16.79 -2.22 1.09
N LYS A 45 -15.71 -3.00 1.23
CA LYS A 45 -14.69 -2.79 2.27
C LYS A 45 -13.61 -1.86 1.74
N LYS A 46 -13.36 -0.75 2.43
CA LYS A 46 -12.38 0.27 2.03
C LYS A 46 -11.03 0.14 2.75
N ASP A 47 -10.74 -1.04 3.29
CA ASP A 47 -9.43 -1.36 3.85
C ASP A 47 -8.39 -1.56 2.74
N VAL A 48 -7.11 -1.43 3.11
CA VAL A 48 -5.98 -1.48 2.17
C VAL A 48 -5.92 -2.78 1.37
N SER A 49 -6.27 -3.91 1.98
CA SER A 49 -6.24 -5.22 1.33
C SER A 49 -7.30 -5.32 0.23
N ALA A 50 -8.52 -4.86 0.50
CA ALA A 50 -9.59 -4.81 -0.49
C ALA A 50 -9.26 -3.84 -1.63
N LEU A 51 -8.69 -2.68 -1.31
CA LEU A 51 -8.29 -1.69 -2.31
C LEU A 51 -7.17 -2.19 -3.23
N VAL A 52 -6.11 -2.81 -2.69
CA VAL A 52 -5.02 -3.37 -3.51
C VAL A 52 -5.53 -4.47 -4.43
N ARG A 53 -6.40 -5.36 -3.94
CA ARG A 53 -7.00 -6.41 -4.79
C ARG A 53 -7.84 -5.83 -5.93
N ALA A 54 -8.62 -4.78 -5.66
CA ALA A 54 -9.42 -4.09 -6.67
C ALA A 54 -8.57 -3.41 -7.75
N VAL A 55 -7.32 -3.04 -7.43
CA VAL A 55 -6.35 -2.49 -8.41
C VAL A 55 -5.61 -3.60 -9.16
N GLN A 56 -5.31 -4.73 -8.52
CA GLN A 56 -4.49 -5.78 -9.12
C GLN A 56 -5.11 -6.37 -10.39
N GLU A 57 -6.40 -6.66 -10.38
CA GLU A 57 -7.09 -7.25 -11.54
C GLU A 57 -7.07 -6.35 -12.79
N PRO A 58 -7.54 -5.08 -12.74
CA PRO A 58 -7.55 -4.22 -13.92
C PRO A 58 -6.14 -3.83 -14.38
N LEU A 59 -5.12 -3.90 -13.52
CA LEU A 59 -3.72 -3.69 -13.92
C LEU A 59 -3.02 -4.95 -14.45
N GLY A 60 -3.69 -6.12 -14.44
CA GLY A 60 -3.05 -7.39 -14.81
C GLY A 60 -2.00 -7.82 -13.80
N LEU A 61 -2.12 -7.43 -12.54
CA LEU A 61 -1.21 -7.82 -11.45
C LEU A 61 -1.78 -8.96 -10.59
N SER A 62 -2.86 -9.60 -11.04
CA SER A 62 -3.40 -10.79 -10.38
C SER A 62 -2.41 -11.95 -10.46
N PRO A 63 -2.02 -12.59 -9.34
CA PRO A 63 -1.19 -13.79 -9.34
C PRO A 63 -1.81 -14.97 -10.10
N GLY A 64 -3.13 -14.96 -10.33
CA GLY A 64 -3.85 -16.00 -11.08
C GLY A 64 -3.75 -15.88 -12.60
N ARG A 65 -3.17 -14.80 -13.14
CA ARG A 65 -3.15 -14.56 -14.59
C ARG A 65 -2.35 -15.63 -15.35
N THR A 66 -2.80 -15.98 -16.55
CA THR A 66 -2.28 -17.09 -17.36
C THR A 66 -1.44 -16.65 -18.55
N ASP A 67 -1.35 -15.35 -18.81
CA ASP A 67 -0.62 -14.74 -19.93
C ASP A 67 0.82 -14.33 -19.56
N LEU A 68 1.44 -15.07 -18.64
CA LEU A 68 2.83 -14.88 -18.23
C LEU A 68 3.76 -15.78 -19.05
N PRO A 69 5.01 -15.37 -19.34
CA PRO A 69 5.96 -16.23 -20.01
C PRO A 69 6.29 -17.45 -19.15
N ASP A 70 6.16 -18.66 -19.71
CA ASP A 70 6.29 -19.93 -18.99
C ASP A 70 7.56 -20.03 -18.12
N LEU A 71 8.69 -19.55 -18.64
CA LEU A 71 10.00 -19.62 -17.98
C LEU A 71 10.04 -18.87 -16.64
N ILE A 72 9.27 -17.79 -16.48
CA ILE A 72 9.32 -16.89 -15.31
C ILE A 72 7.95 -16.72 -14.64
N ALA A 73 6.92 -17.46 -15.09
CA ALA A 73 5.56 -17.31 -14.60
C ALA A 73 5.46 -17.54 -13.09
N SER A 74 6.11 -18.60 -12.57
CA SER A 74 6.14 -18.89 -11.13
C SER A 74 6.79 -17.79 -10.31
N ASP A 75 7.86 -17.19 -10.83
CA ASP A 75 8.64 -16.16 -10.13
C ASP A 75 7.86 -14.85 -10.06
N ILE A 76 7.24 -14.44 -11.18
CA ILE A 76 6.34 -13.29 -11.22
C ILE A 76 5.19 -13.48 -10.24
N ARG A 77 4.53 -14.65 -10.24
CA ARG A 77 3.44 -14.94 -9.29
C ARG A 77 3.89 -14.86 -7.84
N LYS A 78 5.11 -15.32 -7.54
CA LYS A 78 5.69 -15.25 -6.19
C LYS A 78 5.93 -13.80 -5.76
N VAL A 79 6.46 -12.96 -6.65
CA VAL A 79 6.67 -11.52 -6.39
C VAL A 79 5.33 -10.81 -6.15
N LEU A 80 4.34 -11.03 -7.02
CA LEU A 80 3.00 -10.44 -6.87
C LEU A 80 2.28 -10.92 -5.61
N SER A 81 2.47 -12.18 -5.23
CA SER A 81 1.93 -12.70 -3.97
C SER A 81 2.60 -12.05 -2.76
N GLY A 82 3.93 -11.81 -2.83
CA GLY A 82 4.67 -11.08 -1.80
C GLY A 82 4.16 -9.65 -1.61
N LEU A 83 3.81 -8.95 -2.69
CA LEU A 83 3.17 -7.63 -2.63
C LEU A 83 1.83 -7.68 -1.87
N THR A 84 0.98 -8.68 -2.18
CA THR A 84 -0.30 -8.87 -1.50
C THR A 84 -0.09 -9.13 0.00
N THR A 85 0.79 -10.07 0.35
CA THR A 85 1.09 -10.42 1.74
C THR A 85 1.67 -9.24 2.53
N ALA A 86 2.57 -8.46 1.93
CA ALA A 86 3.14 -7.27 2.57
C ALA A 86 2.06 -6.22 2.85
N THR A 87 1.16 -5.98 1.89
CA THR A 87 0.03 -5.07 2.04
C THR A 87 -0.90 -5.51 3.18
N GLU A 88 -1.26 -6.79 3.23
CA GLU A 88 -2.11 -7.36 4.28
C GLU A 88 -1.45 -7.22 5.66
N GLY A 89 -0.15 -7.49 5.75
CA GLY A 89 0.64 -7.29 6.97
C GLY A 89 0.66 -5.83 7.45
N ILE A 90 0.86 -4.87 6.54
CA ILE A 90 0.82 -3.43 6.86
C ILE A 90 -0.57 -3.03 7.37
N GLY A 91 -1.64 -3.49 6.71
CA GLY A 91 -3.01 -3.25 7.14
C GLY A 91 -3.30 -3.81 8.53
N ALA A 92 -2.85 -5.04 8.82
CA ALA A 92 -2.98 -5.66 10.12
C ALA A 92 -2.17 -4.95 11.21
N LEU A 93 -0.95 -4.49 10.90
CA LEU A 93 -0.11 -3.72 11.82
C LEU A 93 -0.79 -2.41 12.21
N ARG A 94 -1.44 -1.70 11.28
CA ARG A 94 -2.24 -0.50 11.61
C ARG A 94 -3.35 -0.84 12.60
N THR A 95 -4.12 -1.89 12.34
CA THR A 95 -5.30 -2.25 13.15
C THR A 95 -4.92 -2.73 14.55
N HIS A 96 -3.94 -3.62 14.66
CA HIS A 96 -3.59 -4.24 15.96
C HIS A 96 -2.52 -3.44 16.73
N GLY A 97 -1.62 -2.77 15.99
CA GLY A 97 -0.57 -1.94 16.57
C GLY A 97 -1.08 -0.58 17.04
N GLY A 98 -2.09 -0.01 16.37
CA GLY A 98 -2.70 1.27 16.73
C GLY A 98 -3.82 1.21 17.78
N ASP A 99 -4.17 0.03 18.30
CA ASP A 99 -5.19 -0.10 19.35
C ASP A 99 -4.73 0.56 20.66
N ALA A 100 -5.39 1.69 20.98
CA ALA A 100 -5.07 2.60 22.08
C ALA A 100 -5.11 1.96 23.48
N HIS A 101 -5.77 0.81 23.64
CA HIS A 101 -5.80 0.08 24.91
C HIS A 101 -4.40 -0.46 25.33
N GLY A 102 -3.42 -0.46 24.42
CA GLY A 102 -2.04 -0.87 24.72
C GLY A 102 -1.17 0.21 25.40
N ARG A 103 -1.53 1.49 25.28
CA ARG A 103 -0.72 2.61 25.83
C ARG A 103 -0.74 2.67 27.35
N GLU A 104 -1.71 2.04 27.99
CA GLU A 104 -1.85 1.98 29.46
C GLU A 104 -0.66 1.31 30.16
N ARG A 105 0.22 0.62 29.44
CA ARG A 105 1.39 -0.09 30.01
C ARG A 105 2.76 0.47 29.61
N GLY A 106 2.81 1.65 28.98
CA GLY A 106 4.07 2.36 28.66
C GLY A 106 5.01 1.61 27.69
N HIS A 107 4.52 0.61 26.95
CA HIS A 107 5.30 -0.16 25.99
C HIS A 107 4.93 0.22 24.55
N ARG A 108 5.94 0.56 23.74
CA ARG A 108 5.77 0.65 22.27
C ARG A 108 5.46 -0.74 21.73
N ARG A 109 4.34 -0.90 21.03
CA ARG A 109 3.94 -2.20 20.45
C ARG A 109 4.68 -2.54 19.16
N ILE A 110 5.11 -1.51 18.42
CA ILE A 110 5.79 -1.66 17.13
C ILE A 110 7.26 -1.28 17.28
N ASP A 111 8.15 -2.18 16.89
CA ASP A 111 9.58 -1.89 16.77
C ASP A 111 9.82 -0.89 15.62
N PRO A 112 10.58 0.20 15.83
CA PRO A 112 10.87 1.19 14.78
C PRO A 112 11.39 0.60 13.46
N ARG A 113 12.15 -0.50 13.51
CA ARG A 113 12.65 -1.21 12.30
C ARG A 113 11.51 -1.81 11.49
N ILE A 114 10.46 -2.29 12.16
CA ILE A 114 9.25 -2.82 11.50
C ILE A 114 8.43 -1.69 10.90
N ALA A 115 8.31 -0.55 11.59
CA ALA A 115 7.66 0.63 11.04
C ALA A 115 8.38 1.14 9.77
N ARG A 116 9.72 1.22 9.79
CA ARG A 116 10.50 1.56 8.58
C ARG A 116 10.32 0.55 7.45
N LEU A 117 10.29 -0.74 7.76
CA LEU A 117 10.02 -1.77 6.75
C LEU A 117 8.64 -1.54 6.10
N ALA A 118 7.60 -1.26 6.90
CA ALA A 118 6.26 -0.96 6.40
C ALA A 118 6.24 0.29 5.50
N ILE A 119 6.97 1.36 5.89
CA ILE A 119 7.10 2.59 5.09
C ILE A 119 7.79 2.31 3.74
N HIS A 120 8.90 1.58 3.73
CA HIS A 120 9.61 1.28 2.49
C HIS A 120 8.84 0.30 1.59
N ALA A 121 8.19 -0.70 2.19
CA ALA A 121 7.34 -1.64 1.46
C ALA A 121 6.14 -0.92 0.83
N SER A 122 5.40 -0.12 1.60
CA SER A 122 4.27 0.68 1.08
C SER A 122 4.69 1.63 -0.03
N SER A 123 5.83 2.31 0.12
CA SER A 123 6.36 3.23 -0.90
C SER A 123 6.72 2.51 -2.20
N THR A 124 7.39 1.35 -2.09
CA THR A 124 7.74 0.51 -3.25
C THR A 124 6.50 0.02 -3.98
N ILE A 125 5.52 -0.47 -3.23
CA ILE A 125 4.25 -0.99 -3.78
C ILE A 125 3.46 0.15 -4.45
N ALA A 126 3.32 1.29 -3.77
CA ALA A 126 2.64 2.46 -4.30
C ALA A 126 3.26 2.93 -5.62
N LEU A 127 4.59 3.07 -5.66
CA LEU A 127 5.30 3.47 -6.87
C LEU A 127 5.08 2.46 -8.00
N PHE A 128 5.22 1.17 -7.72
CA PHE A 128 5.00 0.11 -8.71
C PHE A 128 3.57 0.13 -9.28
N LEU A 129 2.55 0.35 -8.45
CA LEU A 129 1.16 0.47 -8.90
C LEU A 129 0.95 1.70 -9.79
N ILE A 130 1.51 2.85 -9.41
CA ILE A 130 1.47 4.08 -10.21
C ILE A 130 2.14 3.85 -11.56
N GLU A 131 3.39 3.37 -11.58
CA GLU A 131 4.13 3.11 -12.82
C GLU A 131 3.40 2.12 -13.73
N THR A 132 2.79 1.09 -13.15
CA THR A 132 2.01 0.11 -13.91
C THR A 132 0.77 0.75 -14.54
N TRP A 133 0.04 1.57 -13.78
CA TRP A 133 -1.13 2.28 -14.28
C TRP A 133 -0.75 3.30 -15.36
N GLU A 134 0.31 4.10 -15.15
CA GLU A 134 0.77 5.13 -16.10
C GLU A 134 1.22 4.51 -17.42
N ARG A 135 1.94 3.37 -17.36
CA ARG A 135 2.31 2.61 -18.57
C ARG A 135 1.08 2.12 -19.33
N LYS A 136 0.04 1.69 -18.61
CA LYS A 136 -1.20 1.17 -19.22
C LYS A 136 -2.06 2.29 -19.82
N MET A 137 -2.12 3.45 -19.16
CA MET A 137 -2.96 4.58 -19.56
C MET A 137 -2.23 5.60 -20.45
N GLN A 138 -0.90 5.50 -20.58
CA GLN A 138 -0.04 6.42 -21.32
C GLN A 138 -0.18 7.89 -20.88
N ARG A 139 -0.44 8.10 -19.59
CA ARG A 139 -0.52 9.43 -18.95
C ARG A 139 -0.11 9.35 -17.48
N ALA A 140 0.21 10.49 -16.87
CA ALA A 140 0.55 10.58 -15.45
C ALA A 140 -0.68 10.42 -14.56
N LEU A 141 -0.51 9.80 -13.39
CA LEU A 141 -1.60 9.69 -12.40
C LEU A 141 -1.82 11.08 -11.81
N PRO A 142 -3.04 11.66 -11.87
CA PRO A 142 -3.29 12.96 -11.27
C PRO A 142 -2.97 12.92 -9.77
N GLU A 143 -2.33 13.98 -9.25
CA GLU A 143 -2.22 14.14 -7.81
C GLU A 143 -3.62 14.20 -7.20
N ALA A 144 -3.83 13.50 -6.08
CA ALA A 144 -5.10 13.55 -5.38
C ALA A 144 -5.41 15.02 -5.01
N THR A 145 -6.37 15.63 -5.71
CA THR A 145 -6.93 16.91 -5.28
C THR A 145 -7.77 16.65 -4.04
N GLU A 146 -7.56 17.43 -2.98
CA GLU A 146 -8.40 17.34 -1.78
C GLU A 146 -9.87 17.40 -2.19
N PRO A 147 -10.74 16.53 -1.66
CA PRO A 147 -12.15 16.59 -1.99
C PRO A 147 -12.68 17.98 -1.62
N THR A 148 -13.20 18.69 -2.63
CA THR A 148 -13.92 19.96 -2.45
C THR A 148 -14.96 19.75 -1.35
N LYS A 149 -14.84 20.55 -0.28
CA LYS A 149 -15.69 20.55 0.92
C LYS A 149 -17.18 20.40 0.63
#